data_AF-A0A7W0R871-F1
#
_entry.id   AF-A0A7W0R871-F1
#
_cell.length_a   1.000
_cell.length_b   1.000
_cell.length_c   1.000
_cell.angle_alpha   90.00
_cell.angle_beta   90.00
_cell.angle_gamma   90.00
#
_symmetry.space_group_name_H-M   'P 1'
#
loop_
_entity.id
_entity.type
_entity.pdbx_description
1 polymer ?
#
loop_
_entity_poly.entity_id
_entity_poly.type
_entity_poly.pdbx_seq_one_letter_code
_entity_poly.pdbx_strand_id
1 'polypeptide(L)'
;RVFLGWVNLQQMTRIAANHAAEHASAWGTPGDPAEKAEYQAKVRNDARLINCRLPNPLPDPVLSGGTALGAPVTVGLSCEFDIITPVISNVIGGTILVSAETTYPVKEGVVATVPGGGAPIIPAPEAKFTGSPQSGWGPSLQVTFTNDSTGAPSSQTWRFANIEGGTGTGSVNPTISQTTGPQTVTYGCTGTPGQTCTFQVSLTVGNAGGTDTETKPADYITLTVPPEPPAPIAEFSGTPRTGVEPQTVNFSFVDLRGGTVTYTRYEWDFNGDGAPDATGPNVSRAYPTDGVYDVSLTVTDSTNATNTLTKKAYIVISNKICTVPAFGNSNPNRAQRTWADAGFTTQVQFQPGNYKKINYQSLTGGTINRQPGGCDAVITVGP
;
A
#
# COMPACT_ATOMS: atom_id res chain seq x y z
N ARG A 1 83.89 19.25 37.55
CA ARG A 1 82.79 18.40 38.11
C ARG A 1 81.55 19.23 38.37
N VAL A 2 81.63 20.34 39.12
CA VAL A 2 80.50 21.27 39.31
C VAL A 2 79.93 21.78 37.97
N PHE A 3 80.78 22.23 37.04
CA PHE A 3 80.33 22.65 35.70
C PHE A 3 79.61 21.54 34.91
N LEU A 4 80.18 20.33 34.85
CA LEU A 4 79.53 19.18 34.19
C LEU A 4 78.23 18.77 34.89
N GLY A 5 78.19 18.88 36.22
CA GLY A 5 76.99 18.67 37.02
C GLY A 5 75.91 19.70 36.72
N TRP A 6 76.28 20.98 36.56
CA TRP A 6 75.36 22.03 36.11
C TRP A 6 74.84 21.76 34.70
N VAL A 7 75.69 21.33 33.76
CA VAL A 7 75.25 20.94 32.41
C VAL A 7 74.21 19.81 32.48
N ASN A 8 74.42 18.81 33.32
CA ASN A 8 73.43 17.75 33.52
C ASN A 8 72.15 18.28 34.18
N LEU A 9 72.26 19.19 35.15
CA LEU A 9 71.11 19.84 35.79
C LEU A 9 70.25 20.60 34.77
N GLN A 10 70.87 21.25 33.78
CA GLN A 10 70.17 21.88 32.65
C GLN A 10 69.43 20.86 31.77
N GLN A 11 70.00 19.67 31.56
CA GLN A 11 69.30 18.61 30.82
C GLN A 11 68.11 18.05 31.60
N MET A 12 68.27 17.89 32.92
CA MET A 12 67.18 17.47 33.80
C MET A 12 66.02 18.47 33.78
N THR A 13 66.27 19.77 33.89
CA THR A 13 65.21 20.79 33.82
C THR A 13 64.55 20.81 32.45
N ARG A 14 65.27 20.52 31.35
CA ARG A 14 64.68 20.38 30.01
C ARG A 14 63.74 19.20 29.91
N ILE A 15 64.13 18.02 30.38
CA ILE A 15 63.29 16.81 30.36
C ILE A 15 62.05 17.02 31.25
N ALA A 16 62.27 17.56 32.44
CA ALA A 16 61.22 17.86 33.40
C ALA A 16 60.22 18.89 32.86
N ALA A 17 60.69 20.00 32.29
CA ALA A 17 59.84 21.02 31.68
C ALA A 17 59.11 20.49 30.44
N ASN A 18 59.74 19.62 29.64
CA ASN A 18 59.08 18.98 28.50
C ASN A 18 57.94 18.06 28.94
N HIS A 19 58.17 17.21 29.96
CA HIS A 19 57.14 16.35 30.56
C HIS A 19 55.99 17.18 31.13
N ALA A 20 56.32 18.22 31.91
CA ALA A 20 55.32 19.10 32.49
C ALA A 20 54.50 19.86 31.43
N ALA A 21 55.10 20.20 30.28
CA ALA A 21 54.41 20.83 29.16
C ALA A 21 53.51 19.86 28.37
N GLU A 22 53.88 18.58 28.27
CA GLU A 22 53.09 17.52 27.62
C GLU A 22 51.93 17.03 28.48
N HIS A 23 52.01 17.24 29.80
CA HIS A 23 51.02 16.86 30.80
C HIS A 23 50.67 18.04 31.70
N ALA A 24 50.33 19.18 31.11
CA ALA A 24 50.03 20.42 31.84
C ALA A 24 48.82 20.27 32.78
N SER A 25 47.82 19.47 32.39
CA SER A 25 46.61 19.22 33.19
C SER A 25 46.90 18.47 34.50
N ALA A 26 47.98 17.69 34.54
CA ALA A 26 48.40 16.91 35.72
C ALA A 26 48.75 17.78 36.94
N TRP A 27 49.09 19.05 36.73
CA TRP A 27 49.51 19.98 37.78
C TRP A 27 48.35 20.82 38.35
N GLY A 28 47.16 20.71 37.78
CA GLY A 28 45.94 21.38 38.25
C GLY A 28 45.24 20.66 39.41
N THR A 29 43.95 20.98 39.61
CA THR A 29 43.08 20.33 40.61
C THR A 29 41.93 19.63 39.87
N PRO A 30 41.74 18.30 40.00
CA PRO A 30 42.32 17.40 41.01
C PRO A 30 43.75 16.93 40.74
N GLY A 31 44.35 17.27 39.59
CA GLY A 31 45.69 16.86 39.19
C GLY A 31 45.79 15.36 38.86
N ASP A 32 46.93 14.92 38.32
CA ASP A 32 47.17 13.50 38.01
C ASP A 32 48.35 12.96 38.84
N PRO A 33 48.10 12.12 39.86
CA PRO A 33 49.15 11.53 40.69
C PRO A 33 50.13 10.64 39.92
N ALA A 34 49.72 9.97 38.83
CA ALA A 34 50.59 9.10 38.04
C ALA A 34 51.63 9.93 37.27
N GLU A 35 51.20 11.02 36.66
CA GLU A 35 52.07 11.93 35.92
C GLU A 35 53.05 12.66 36.84
N LYS A 36 52.60 13.05 38.05
CA LYS A 36 53.48 13.61 39.07
C LYS A 36 54.55 12.60 39.51
N ALA A 37 54.19 11.32 39.64
CA ALA A 37 55.13 10.26 39.98
C ALA A 37 56.15 10.00 38.85
N GLU A 38 55.71 10.00 37.60
CA GLU A 38 56.59 9.83 36.43
C GLU A 38 57.56 11.02 36.28
N TYR A 39 57.09 12.26 36.41
CA TYR A 39 57.93 13.45 36.45
C TYR A 39 59.05 13.33 37.50
N GLN A 40 58.69 12.94 38.73
CA GLN A 40 59.67 12.75 39.80
C GLN A 40 60.66 11.61 39.49
N ALA A 41 60.21 10.53 38.86
CA ALA A 41 61.05 9.41 38.48
C ALA A 41 62.08 9.81 37.41
N LYS A 42 61.68 10.57 36.38
CA LYS A 42 62.58 11.06 35.33
C LYS A 42 63.70 11.93 35.91
N VAL A 43 63.35 12.92 36.72
CA VAL A 43 64.34 13.82 37.37
C VAL A 43 65.29 13.03 38.28
N ARG A 44 64.77 12.10 39.10
CA ARG A 44 65.61 11.31 40.02
C ARG A 44 66.49 10.30 39.30
N ASN A 45 66.05 9.70 38.19
CA ASN A 45 66.86 8.77 37.41
C ASN A 45 68.09 9.46 36.81
N ASP A 46 67.91 10.67 36.27
CA ASP A 46 69.02 11.46 35.72
C ASP A 46 69.94 12.00 36.84
N ALA A 47 69.37 12.32 38.00
CA ALA A 47 70.14 12.77 39.17
C ALA A 47 71.09 11.69 39.73
N ARG A 48 70.77 10.39 39.59
CA ARG A 48 71.63 9.29 40.05
C ARG A 48 73.01 9.29 39.38
N LEU A 49 73.12 9.90 38.20
CA LEU A 49 74.35 9.96 37.43
C LEU A 49 75.22 11.18 37.77
N ILE A 50 74.79 12.02 38.72
CA ILE A 50 75.55 13.20 39.16
C ILE A 50 75.80 13.20 40.68
N ASN A 51 76.95 13.77 41.08
CA ASN A 51 77.32 13.95 42.49
C ASN A 51 76.61 15.18 43.07
N CYS A 52 75.28 15.13 43.13
CA CYS A 52 74.47 16.25 43.57
C CYS A 52 73.21 15.81 44.32
N ARG A 53 72.89 16.52 45.39
CA ARG A 53 71.73 16.26 46.24
C ARG A 53 70.57 17.19 45.87
N LEU A 54 69.51 16.60 45.32
CA LEU A 54 68.25 17.29 45.02
C LEU A 54 67.36 17.46 46.27
N PRO A 55 66.46 18.47 46.29
CA PRO A 55 65.45 18.62 47.33
C PRO A 55 64.48 17.44 47.34
N ASN A 56 63.93 17.14 48.52
CA ASN A 56 62.90 16.14 48.71
C ASN A 56 61.76 16.72 49.57
N PRO A 57 60.54 16.93 49.02
CA PRO A 57 60.11 16.60 47.65
C PRO A 57 60.76 17.51 46.58
N LEU A 58 60.72 17.05 45.33
CA LEU A 58 61.07 17.90 44.18
C LEU A 58 60.03 19.01 44.00
N PRO A 59 60.43 20.19 43.51
CA PRO A 59 59.47 21.25 43.21
C PRO A 59 58.57 20.86 42.03
N ASP A 60 57.28 21.20 42.16
CA ASP A 60 56.32 21.15 41.05
C ASP A 60 56.66 22.24 40.01
N PRO A 61 56.34 22.04 38.72
CA PRO A 61 56.45 23.07 37.69
C PRO A 61 55.54 24.27 37.97
N VAL A 62 55.96 25.43 37.50
CA VAL A 62 55.19 26.67 37.56
C VAL A 62 54.51 26.93 36.23
N LEU A 63 53.17 26.92 36.22
CA LEU A 63 52.34 27.21 35.05
C LEU A 63 51.83 28.66 35.10
N SER A 64 52.67 29.64 34.77
CA SER A 64 52.32 31.06 34.95
C SER A 64 51.24 31.57 34.00
N GLY A 65 50.95 30.85 32.91
CA GLY A 65 49.84 31.12 31.99
C GLY A 65 48.69 30.09 32.10
N GLY A 66 48.68 29.25 33.13
CA GLY A 66 47.74 28.13 33.25
C GLY A 66 48.06 26.97 32.29
N THR A 67 47.05 26.14 31.99
CA THR A 67 47.18 24.93 31.17
C THR A 67 46.80 25.15 29.70
N ALA A 68 46.68 26.40 29.25
CA ALA A 68 46.35 26.71 27.86
C ALA A 68 47.51 26.38 26.92
N LEU A 69 47.23 25.89 25.70
CA LEU A 69 48.25 25.58 24.72
C LEU A 69 49.14 26.81 24.43
N GLY A 70 50.46 26.63 24.48
CA GLY A 70 51.44 27.71 24.31
C GLY A 70 51.73 28.52 25.57
N ALA A 71 51.00 28.34 26.68
CA ALA A 71 51.33 28.97 27.95
C ALA A 71 52.70 28.50 28.46
N PRO A 72 53.49 29.35 29.15
CA PRO A 72 54.78 28.95 29.67
C PRO A 72 54.64 28.00 30.87
N VAL A 73 55.35 26.86 30.81
CA VAL A 73 55.60 25.95 31.93
C VAL A 73 57.07 25.99 32.27
N THR A 74 57.38 26.38 33.50
CA THR A 74 58.76 26.56 33.95
C THR A 74 59.10 25.56 35.04
N VAL A 75 60.22 24.86 34.87
CA VAL A 75 60.81 23.98 35.89
C VAL A 75 62.15 24.53 36.32
N GLY A 76 62.26 24.85 37.61
CA GLY A 76 63.50 25.20 38.28
C GLY A 76 63.96 24.07 39.19
N LEU A 77 65.19 23.59 39.02
CA LEU A 77 65.82 22.62 39.92
C LEU A 77 67.06 23.23 40.55
N SER A 78 67.14 23.12 41.86
CA SER A 78 68.32 23.50 42.65
C SER A 78 68.92 22.24 43.28
N CYS A 79 70.24 22.18 43.35
CA CYS A 79 70.93 20.98 43.79
C CYS A 79 72.25 21.34 44.50
N GLU A 80 72.55 20.65 45.60
CA GLU A 80 73.78 20.86 46.38
C GLU A 80 74.88 19.91 45.89
N PHE A 81 76.00 20.47 45.41
CA PHE A 81 77.15 19.69 44.95
C PHE A 81 78.20 19.57 46.06
N ASP A 82 78.55 18.34 46.44
CA ASP A 82 79.63 18.07 47.39
C ASP A 82 81.01 18.30 46.74
N ILE A 83 81.87 19.07 47.41
CA ILE A 83 83.26 19.28 46.98
C ILE A 83 84.14 18.19 47.57
N ILE A 84 84.57 17.23 46.74
CA ILE A 84 85.40 16.09 47.18
C ILE A 84 86.87 16.49 47.44
N THR A 85 87.33 17.64 46.92
CA THR A 85 88.74 18.09 47.04
C THR A 85 89.01 18.81 48.38
N PRO A 86 89.90 18.30 49.25
CA PRO A 86 90.09 18.78 50.63
C PRO A 86 90.57 20.23 50.79
N VAL A 87 91.22 20.81 49.77
CA VAL A 87 91.84 22.15 49.86
C VAL A 87 90.84 23.28 49.56
N ILE A 88 89.83 23.02 48.71
CA ILE A 88 88.84 24.02 48.28
C ILE A 88 87.66 24.13 49.26
N SER A 89 87.32 23.05 49.97
CA SER A 89 86.22 23.02 50.94
C SER A 89 86.41 23.99 52.12
N ASN A 90 87.66 24.31 52.48
CA ASN A 90 87.98 25.26 53.55
C ASN A 90 87.75 26.74 53.17
N VAL A 91 87.51 27.05 51.88
CA VAL A 91 87.33 28.42 51.38
C VAL A 91 85.86 28.70 51.02
N ILE A 92 85.14 27.71 50.47
CA ILE A 92 83.81 27.90 49.86
C ILE A 92 82.69 27.21 50.69
N GLY A 93 83.04 26.43 51.72
CA GLY A 93 82.11 25.56 52.44
C GLY A 93 82.04 24.15 51.85
N GLY A 94 81.28 23.26 52.50
CA GLY A 94 81.19 21.84 52.15
C GLY A 94 80.41 21.54 50.87
N THR A 95 79.48 22.42 50.49
CA THR A 95 78.62 22.26 49.31
C THR A 95 78.46 23.56 48.53
N ILE A 96 78.27 23.47 47.21
CA ILE A 96 77.91 24.60 46.35
C ILE A 96 76.49 24.39 45.85
N LEU A 97 75.63 25.39 46.07
CA LEU A 97 74.28 25.41 45.50
C LEU A 97 74.36 25.79 44.02
N VAL A 98 73.78 24.95 43.18
CA VAL A 98 73.71 25.16 41.73
C VAL A 98 72.26 25.01 41.31
N SER A 99 71.76 25.94 40.50
CA SER A 99 70.41 25.90 39.96
C SER A 99 70.41 25.93 38.43
N ALA A 100 69.36 25.35 37.88
CA ALA A 100 68.99 25.43 36.48
C ALA A 100 67.49 25.72 36.37
N GLU A 101 67.09 26.36 35.29
CA GLU A 101 65.71 26.68 35.00
C GLU A 101 65.46 26.50 33.51
N THR A 102 64.30 25.96 33.15
CA THR A 102 63.90 25.79 31.76
C THR A 102 62.40 26.00 31.60
N THR A 103 62.02 26.70 30.54
CA THR A 103 60.63 26.94 30.18
C THR A 103 60.29 26.24 28.86
N TYR A 104 59.19 25.51 28.83
CA TYR A 104 58.58 24.97 27.61
C TYR A 104 57.16 25.51 27.44
N PRO A 105 56.67 25.70 26.20
CA PRO A 105 55.26 25.97 25.97
C PRO A 105 54.44 24.72 26.26
N VAL A 106 53.30 24.86 26.95
CA VAL A 106 52.29 23.80 27.08
C VAL A 106 51.97 23.23 25.69
N LYS A 107 52.07 21.90 25.57
CA LYS A 107 51.78 21.13 24.36
C LYS A 107 50.47 20.34 24.45
N GLU A 108 49.93 20.22 25.65
CA GLU A 108 48.62 19.62 25.91
C GLU A 108 47.53 20.69 25.85
N GLY A 109 46.45 20.42 25.13
CA GLY A 109 45.31 21.32 25.12
C GLY A 109 44.58 21.30 23.79
N VAL A 110 43.34 21.75 23.83
CA VAL A 110 42.50 21.87 22.64
C VAL A 110 42.65 23.29 22.12
N VAL A 111 43.10 23.47 20.88
CA VAL A 111 42.98 24.77 20.21
C VAL A 111 41.50 24.93 19.85
N ALA A 112 40.81 25.85 20.50
CA ALA A 112 39.38 26.09 20.25
C ALA A 112 39.07 26.57 18.80
N THR A 113 40.07 26.72 17.94
CA THR A 113 39.93 27.32 16.61
C THR A 113 40.83 26.72 15.50
N VAL A 114 41.36 25.49 15.64
CA VAL A 114 41.94 24.79 14.46
C VAL A 114 40.87 23.90 13.82
N PRO A 115 40.33 24.25 12.63
CA PRO A 115 39.51 23.34 11.85
C PRO A 115 40.41 22.20 11.33
N GLY A 116 40.42 21.06 12.03
CA GLY A 116 41.24 19.92 11.61
C GLY A 116 41.42 18.78 12.61
N GLY A 117 41.04 18.93 13.88
CA GLY A 117 40.84 17.78 14.76
C GLY A 117 39.51 17.13 14.41
N GLY A 118 39.53 16.09 13.57
CA GLY A 118 38.32 15.38 13.16
C GLY A 118 37.47 15.05 14.39
N ALA A 119 36.22 15.53 14.39
CA ALA A 119 35.18 14.96 15.23
C ALA A 119 35.27 13.42 15.15
N PRO A 120 34.91 12.66 16.20
CA PRO A 120 34.83 11.21 16.07
C PRO A 120 34.14 10.90 14.76
N ILE A 121 34.78 10.09 13.90
CA ILE A 121 34.21 9.73 12.61
C ILE A 121 32.85 9.09 12.90
N ILE A 122 31.78 9.88 12.75
CA ILE A 122 30.42 9.36 12.86
C ILE A 122 30.24 8.57 11.57
N PRO A 123 30.11 7.24 11.63
CA PRO A 123 29.82 6.49 10.41
C PRO A 123 28.47 6.96 9.87
N ALA A 124 28.38 7.11 8.55
CA ALA A 124 27.09 7.28 7.90
C ALA A 124 26.16 6.12 8.31
N PRO A 125 24.86 6.37 8.47
CA PRO A 125 23.91 5.30 8.78
C PRO A 125 23.86 4.32 7.60
N GLU A 126 23.44 3.09 7.86
CA GLU A 126 23.13 2.12 6.80
C GLU A 126 21.60 2.07 6.66
N ALA A 127 21.09 2.49 5.52
CA ALA A 127 19.66 2.51 5.24
C ALA A 127 19.15 1.08 5.09
N LYS A 128 18.13 0.75 5.88
CA LYS A 128 17.45 -0.54 5.76
C LYS A 128 15.99 -0.43 6.13
N PHE A 129 15.12 -1.12 5.39
CA PHE A 129 13.71 -1.24 5.76
C PHE A 129 13.04 -2.50 5.25
N THR A 130 11.92 -2.79 5.90
CA THR A 130 10.95 -3.83 5.54
C THR A 130 9.56 -3.23 5.39
N GLY A 131 8.72 -3.86 4.56
CA GLY A 131 7.33 -3.46 4.31
C GLY A 131 6.45 -4.69 4.20
N SER A 132 5.29 -4.68 4.86
CA SER A 132 4.36 -5.80 4.84
C SER A 132 2.89 -5.33 4.86
N PRO A 133 2.00 -5.95 4.07
CA PRO A 133 2.25 -6.96 3.03
C PRO A 133 2.93 -6.40 1.76
N GLN A 134 3.57 -7.26 0.97
CA GLN A 134 4.22 -6.87 -0.31
C GLN A 134 3.34 -7.07 -1.55
N SER A 135 2.23 -7.80 -1.41
CA SER A 135 1.31 -8.08 -2.52
C SER A 135 -0.13 -8.11 -2.03
N GLY A 136 -1.07 -7.71 -2.90
CA GLY A 136 -2.49 -7.76 -2.58
C GLY A 136 -3.40 -7.75 -3.80
N TRP A 137 -4.69 -7.94 -3.52
CA TRP A 137 -5.78 -7.84 -4.48
C TRP A 137 -6.76 -6.78 -4.03
N GLY A 138 -7.33 -6.05 -4.99
CA GLY A 138 -8.41 -5.10 -4.73
C GLY A 138 -8.05 -3.66 -5.08
N PRO A 139 -8.97 -2.72 -4.82
CA PRO A 139 -8.80 -1.32 -5.19
C PRO A 139 -7.74 -0.62 -4.33
N SER A 140 -7.43 -1.16 -3.15
CA SER A 140 -6.42 -0.62 -2.26
C SER A 140 -5.66 -1.70 -1.47
N LEU A 141 -4.42 -1.41 -1.12
CA LEU A 141 -3.55 -2.23 -0.28
C LEU A 141 -2.87 -1.34 0.76
N GLN A 142 -3.11 -1.63 2.04
CA GLN A 142 -2.44 -0.96 3.14
C GLN A 142 -1.15 -1.70 3.50
N VAL A 143 -0.01 -1.01 3.46
CA VAL A 143 1.32 -1.57 3.75
C VAL A 143 1.95 -0.79 4.89
N THR A 144 2.48 -1.52 5.88
CA THR A 144 3.21 -0.94 7.00
C THR A 144 4.70 -1.12 6.77
N PHE A 145 5.44 -0.01 6.82
CA PHE A 145 6.89 0.05 6.67
C PHE A 145 7.58 0.21 8.02
N THR A 146 8.60 -0.60 8.25
CA THR A 146 9.47 -0.56 9.43
C THR A 146 10.87 -0.13 9.01
N ASN A 147 11.39 0.91 9.67
CA ASN A 147 12.77 1.35 9.48
C ASN A 147 13.70 0.46 10.31
N ASP A 148 14.55 -0.31 9.63
CA ASP A 148 15.52 -1.26 10.20
C ASP A 148 16.97 -0.73 10.09
N SER A 149 17.14 0.57 9.81
CA SER A 149 18.43 1.21 9.55
C SER A 149 19.36 1.18 10.76
N THR A 150 20.66 1.06 10.52
CA THR A 150 21.70 1.08 11.56
C THR A 150 22.45 2.42 11.58
N GLY A 151 23.36 2.62 12.55
CA GLY A 151 24.19 3.84 12.62
C GLY A 151 23.47 5.07 13.20
N ALA A 152 22.46 4.88 14.05
CA ALA A 152 21.75 5.92 14.80
C ALA A 152 21.32 7.12 13.92
N PRO A 153 20.45 6.90 12.93
CA PRO A 153 19.98 7.99 12.06
C PRO A 153 19.19 9.04 12.86
N SER A 154 19.48 10.31 12.60
CA SER A 154 18.77 11.46 13.18
C SER A 154 17.71 12.05 12.24
N SER A 155 17.68 11.63 10.97
CA SER A 155 16.67 12.00 9.98
C SER A 155 16.30 10.81 9.10
N GLN A 156 15.07 10.83 8.58
CA GLN A 156 14.58 9.86 7.61
C GLN A 156 13.67 10.53 6.59
N THR A 157 13.74 10.08 5.33
CA THR A 157 12.92 10.55 4.21
C THR A 157 12.50 9.36 3.39
N TRP A 158 11.18 9.14 3.29
CA TRP A 158 10.59 8.07 2.49
C TRP A 158 10.17 8.61 1.12
N ARG A 159 10.37 7.81 0.08
CA ARG A 159 9.75 8.05 -1.24
C ARG A 159 9.03 6.78 -1.67
N PHE A 160 7.75 6.94 -2.00
CA PHE A 160 6.90 5.91 -2.56
C PHE A 160 6.61 6.36 -3.99
N ALA A 161 7.30 5.79 -4.98
CA ALA A 161 7.25 6.23 -6.37
C ALA A 161 6.51 5.20 -7.25
N ASN A 162 5.68 5.71 -8.16
CA ASN A 162 5.07 4.93 -9.24
C ASN A 162 6.09 4.83 -10.38
N ILE A 163 6.39 3.64 -10.89
CA ILE A 163 7.41 3.51 -11.94
C ILE A 163 6.86 3.36 -13.36
N GLU A 164 5.70 2.73 -13.65
CA GLU A 164 5.29 2.64 -15.06
C GLU A 164 3.80 2.32 -15.32
N GLY A 165 3.22 2.98 -16.33
CA GLY A 165 2.15 2.47 -17.20
C GLY A 165 0.69 2.43 -16.70
N GLY A 166 0.43 2.41 -15.39
CA GLY A 166 -0.93 2.47 -14.86
C GLY A 166 -1.39 3.91 -14.66
N THR A 167 -2.59 4.29 -15.15
CA THR A 167 -3.31 5.51 -14.73
C THR A 167 -3.86 5.36 -13.30
N GLY A 168 -3.08 4.76 -12.40
CA GLY A 168 -3.40 4.58 -11.00
C GLY A 168 -3.39 5.92 -10.31
N THR A 169 -4.56 6.41 -9.93
CA THR A 169 -4.69 7.50 -8.96
C THR A 169 -4.34 6.97 -7.56
N GLY A 170 -3.08 6.57 -7.37
CA GLY A 170 -2.45 6.54 -6.06
C GLY A 170 -2.26 7.98 -5.62
N SER A 171 -3.33 8.59 -5.10
CA SER A 171 -3.26 9.91 -4.50
C SER A 171 -2.43 9.85 -3.23
N VAL A 172 -1.11 9.93 -3.39
CA VAL A 172 -0.20 10.55 -2.44
C VAL A 172 1.00 11.06 -3.23
N ASN A 173 0.88 12.32 -3.68
CA ASN A 173 2.06 13.16 -3.86
C ASN A 173 2.93 13.05 -2.58
N PRO A 174 4.26 13.10 -2.70
CA PRO A 174 5.20 12.71 -1.64
C PRO A 174 4.92 13.53 -0.37
N THR A 175 4.35 12.88 0.65
CA THR A 175 4.24 13.49 1.97
C THR A 175 5.61 13.33 2.63
N ILE A 176 6.38 14.41 2.70
CA ILE A 176 7.59 14.48 3.52
C ILE A 176 7.13 14.47 4.98
N SER A 177 6.89 13.29 5.55
CA SER A 177 6.53 13.13 6.97
C SER A 177 7.76 12.74 7.77
N GLN A 178 8.29 13.73 8.52
CA GLN A 178 9.40 13.60 9.46
C GLN A 178 9.00 12.93 10.79
N THR A 179 8.28 11.81 10.78
CA THR A 179 7.85 11.16 12.03
C THR A 179 8.53 9.82 12.25
N THR A 180 9.24 9.73 13.38
CA THR A 180 9.94 8.60 13.99
C THR A 180 8.99 7.48 14.42
N GLY A 181 8.20 6.93 13.50
CA GLY A 181 7.32 5.79 13.73
C GLY A 181 7.12 4.93 12.47
N PRO A 182 6.61 3.69 12.61
CA PRO A 182 6.24 2.85 11.46
C PRO A 182 5.24 3.61 10.57
N GLN A 183 5.52 3.62 9.27
CA GLN A 183 4.74 4.39 8.30
C GLN A 183 3.76 3.46 7.60
N THR A 184 2.46 3.76 7.68
CA THR A 184 1.45 3.01 6.94
C THR A 184 1.05 3.78 5.70
N VAL A 185 1.20 3.16 4.53
CA VAL A 185 0.85 3.74 3.22
C VAL A 185 -0.25 2.91 2.58
N THR A 186 -1.25 3.58 2.02
CA THR A 186 -2.31 2.93 1.24
C THR A 186 -2.02 3.12 -0.23
N TYR A 187 -1.74 2.01 -0.93
CA TYR A 187 -1.59 1.96 -2.38
C TYR A 187 -2.96 1.76 -3.02
N GLY A 188 -3.20 2.41 -4.16
CA GLY A 188 -4.39 2.21 -4.98
C GLY A 188 -4.01 1.78 -6.39
N CYS A 189 -4.80 0.89 -6.98
CA CYS A 189 -4.62 0.44 -8.36
C CYS A 189 -5.97 0.51 -9.09
N THR A 190 -6.02 1.32 -10.15
CA THR A 190 -7.17 1.42 -11.06
C THR A 190 -6.71 0.94 -12.43
N GLY A 191 -7.46 0.03 -13.04
CA GLY A 191 -7.05 -0.62 -14.27
C GLY A 191 -8.04 -1.70 -14.71
N THR A 192 -7.71 -2.39 -15.80
CA THR A 192 -8.51 -3.53 -16.26
C THR A 192 -8.37 -4.71 -15.30
N PRO A 193 -9.40 -5.57 -15.15
CA PRO A 193 -9.28 -6.80 -14.38
C PRO A 193 -8.03 -7.62 -14.76
N GLY A 194 -7.27 -8.06 -13.76
CA GLY A 194 -6.00 -8.78 -13.96
C GLY A 194 -4.77 -7.89 -14.20
N GLN A 195 -4.92 -6.57 -14.29
CA GLN A 195 -3.79 -5.65 -14.35
C GLN A 195 -3.08 -5.56 -12.99
N THR A 196 -1.75 -5.57 -13.00
CA THR A 196 -0.92 -5.40 -11.79
C THR A 196 -0.23 -4.05 -11.79
N CYS A 197 -0.43 -3.27 -10.72
CA CYS A 197 0.35 -2.06 -10.43
C CYS A 197 1.57 -2.42 -9.57
N THR A 198 2.71 -1.82 -9.89
CA THR A 198 4.00 -2.04 -9.19
C THR A 198 4.51 -0.73 -8.60
N PHE A 199 4.99 -0.77 -7.35
CA PHE A 199 5.47 0.41 -6.63
C PHE A 199 6.89 0.22 -6.11
N GLN A 200 7.72 1.23 -6.36
CA GLN A 200 9.07 1.33 -5.80
C GLN A 200 9.06 2.10 -4.48
N VAL A 201 9.87 1.66 -3.54
CA VAL A 201 10.05 2.34 -2.25
C VAL A 201 11.53 2.61 -2.02
N SER A 202 11.84 3.83 -1.59
CA SER A 202 13.17 4.20 -1.13
C SER A 202 13.13 4.89 0.23
N LEU A 203 14.07 4.54 1.10
CA LEU A 203 14.30 5.19 2.39
C LEU A 203 15.68 5.84 2.37
N THR A 204 15.74 7.14 2.62
CA THR A 204 17.00 7.86 2.88
C THR A 204 17.08 8.21 4.36
N VAL A 205 18.14 7.79 5.02
CA VAL A 205 18.42 8.12 6.43
C VAL A 205 19.70 8.94 6.53
N GLY A 206 19.76 9.84 7.51
CA GLY A 206 20.91 10.73 7.70
C GLY A 206 21.30 10.92 9.17
N ASN A 207 22.59 11.10 9.40
CA ASN A 207 23.16 11.57 10.67
C ASN A 207 24.30 12.57 10.38
N ALA A 208 25.01 13.03 11.41
CA ALA A 208 26.14 13.95 11.24
C ALA A 208 27.34 13.36 10.46
N GLY A 209 27.38 12.04 10.29
CA GLY A 209 28.35 11.30 9.49
C GLY A 209 28.03 11.16 8.00
N GLY A 210 26.80 11.50 7.59
CA GLY A 210 26.37 11.44 6.20
C GLY A 210 24.96 10.88 6.03
N THR A 211 24.66 10.46 4.80
CA THR A 211 23.36 9.90 4.42
C THR A 211 23.55 8.60 3.66
N ASP A 212 22.61 7.68 3.81
CA ASP A 212 22.51 6.50 2.99
C ASP A 212 21.06 6.29 2.49
N THR A 213 20.92 5.63 1.35
CA THR A 213 19.63 5.42 0.70
C THR A 213 19.47 3.95 0.28
N GLU A 214 18.49 3.27 0.85
CA GLU A 214 18.05 1.97 0.34
C GLU A 214 16.89 2.18 -0.64
N THR A 215 17.01 1.61 -1.83
CA THR A 215 15.93 1.60 -2.83
C THR A 215 15.61 0.16 -3.20
N LYS A 216 14.36 -0.25 -2.97
CA LYS A 216 13.88 -1.58 -3.37
C LYS A 216 13.56 -1.61 -4.88
N PRO A 217 13.40 -2.81 -5.48
CA PRO A 217 12.96 -2.95 -6.86
C PRO A 217 11.61 -2.28 -7.16
N ALA A 218 11.31 -2.06 -8.44
CA ALA A 218 10.08 -1.38 -8.88
C ALA A 218 8.79 -2.15 -8.55
N ASP A 219 8.89 -3.47 -8.37
CA ASP A 219 7.83 -4.42 -8.03
C ASP A 219 7.86 -4.82 -6.54
N TYR A 220 8.53 -4.03 -5.69
CA TYR A 220 8.61 -4.33 -4.26
C TYR A 220 7.23 -4.44 -3.60
N ILE A 221 6.30 -3.57 -3.98
CA ILE A 221 4.88 -3.72 -3.67
C ILE A 221 4.11 -3.94 -4.96
N THR A 222 3.24 -4.94 -4.97
CA THR A 222 2.35 -5.25 -6.09
C THR A 222 0.88 -5.22 -5.67
N LEU A 223 0.03 -4.63 -6.50
CA LEU A 223 -1.41 -4.65 -6.29
C LEU A 223 -2.09 -5.04 -7.59
N THR A 224 -2.82 -6.16 -7.56
CA THR A 224 -3.51 -6.67 -8.75
C THR A 224 -4.99 -6.35 -8.68
N VAL A 225 -5.52 -5.79 -9.77
CA VAL A 225 -6.95 -5.58 -9.94
C VAL A 225 -7.62 -6.96 -10.01
N PRO A 226 -8.59 -7.27 -9.13
CA PRO A 226 -9.23 -8.57 -9.13
C PRO A 226 -9.89 -8.85 -10.49
N PRO A 227 -9.90 -10.12 -10.93
CA PRO A 227 -10.60 -10.50 -12.16
C PRO A 227 -12.08 -10.14 -12.04
N GLU A 228 -12.70 -9.77 -13.16
CA GLU A 228 -14.14 -9.50 -13.18
C GLU A 228 -14.88 -10.81 -12.85
N PRO A 229 -15.89 -10.77 -11.96
CA PRO A 229 -16.75 -11.93 -11.78
C PRO A 229 -17.36 -12.29 -13.14
N PRO A 230 -17.41 -13.57 -13.51
CA PRO A 230 -17.83 -13.88 -14.86
C PRO A 230 -19.34 -13.64 -14.98
N ALA A 231 -19.75 -12.96 -16.05
CA ALA A 231 -21.12 -12.47 -16.23
C ALA A 231 -22.20 -13.57 -16.05
N PRO A 232 -23.41 -13.20 -15.57
CA PRO A 232 -24.52 -14.13 -15.49
C PRO A 232 -24.96 -14.60 -16.89
N ILE A 233 -25.61 -15.76 -16.99
CA ILE A 233 -26.15 -16.28 -18.27
C ILE A 233 -27.66 -16.21 -18.22
N ALA A 234 -28.29 -15.48 -19.15
CA ALA A 234 -29.73 -15.26 -19.21
C ALA A 234 -30.50 -16.35 -19.98
N GLU A 235 -30.13 -17.63 -19.83
CA GLU A 235 -30.76 -18.72 -20.60
C GLU A 235 -32.17 -19.04 -20.08
N PHE A 236 -33.09 -19.39 -20.99
CA PHE A 236 -34.45 -19.74 -20.62
C PHE A 236 -35.15 -20.70 -21.58
N SER A 237 -36.17 -21.38 -21.04
CA SER A 237 -37.10 -22.19 -21.80
C SER A 237 -38.52 -21.60 -21.73
N GLY A 238 -39.36 -21.97 -22.70
CA GLY A 238 -40.75 -21.54 -22.78
C GLY A 238 -41.57 -22.63 -23.45
N THR A 239 -42.68 -23.03 -22.82
CA THR A 239 -43.52 -24.14 -23.31
C THR A 239 -45.02 -23.86 -23.08
N PRO A 240 -45.88 -24.09 -24.09
CA PRO A 240 -45.56 -24.44 -25.47
C PRO A 240 -45.00 -23.25 -26.27
N ARG A 241 -44.22 -23.51 -27.33
CA ARG A 241 -43.71 -22.44 -28.23
C ARG A 241 -44.67 -22.10 -29.38
N THR A 242 -45.63 -22.96 -29.64
CA THR A 242 -46.63 -22.79 -30.68
C THR A 242 -48.00 -23.11 -30.13
N GLY A 243 -49.04 -22.44 -30.61
CA GLY A 243 -50.41 -22.70 -30.17
C GLY A 243 -51.43 -21.93 -30.98
N VAL A 244 -52.69 -22.05 -30.58
CA VAL A 244 -53.81 -21.28 -31.13
C VAL A 244 -54.29 -20.30 -30.06
N GLU A 245 -54.58 -19.06 -30.46
CA GLU A 245 -55.06 -18.04 -29.53
C GLU A 245 -56.38 -18.43 -28.82
N PRO A 246 -56.58 -18.03 -27.54
CA PRO A 246 -55.55 -17.53 -26.63
C PRO A 246 -54.66 -18.67 -26.12
N GLN A 247 -53.34 -18.44 -26.09
CA GLN A 247 -52.36 -19.43 -25.63
C GLN A 247 -51.58 -18.91 -24.42
N THR A 248 -51.55 -19.69 -23.34
CA THR A 248 -50.65 -19.43 -22.21
C THR A 248 -49.35 -20.20 -22.37
N VAL A 249 -48.22 -19.52 -22.19
CA VAL A 249 -46.88 -20.09 -22.23
C VAL A 249 -46.23 -19.92 -20.86
N ASN A 250 -45.68 -21.02 -20.33
CA ASN A 250 -44.89 -20.99 -19.11
C ASN A 250 -43.41 -20.87 -19.47
N PHE A 251 -42.74 -19.90 -18.87
CA PHE A 251 -41.32 -19.63 -19.04
C PHE A 251 -40.56 -19.96 -17.76
N SER A 252 -39.37 -20.51 -17.96
CA SER A 252 -38.47 -20.90 -16.88
C SER A 252 -37.05 -20.51 -17.22
N PHE A 253 -36.41 -19.78 -16.32
CA PHE A 253 -34.97 -19.56 -16.30
C PHE A 253 -34.23 -20.89 -16.21
N VAL A 254 -33.10 -21.00 -16.93
CA VAL A 254 -32.23 -22.18 -16.93
C VAL A 254 -30.85 -21.75 -16.44
N ASP A 255 -30.47 -22.18 -15.24
CA ASP A 255 -29.13 -21.89 -14.72
C ASP A 255 -28.07 -22.74 -15.42
N LEU A 256 -27.38 -22.14 -16.39
CA LEU A 256 -26.21 -22.75 -17.03
C LEU A 256 -24.88 -22.50 -16.29
N ARG A 257 -24.90 -21.70 -15.22
CA ARG A 257 -23.71 -21.39 -14.39
C ARG A 257 -23.53 -22.34 -13.23
N GLY A 258 -24.58 -23.09 -12.87
CA GLY A 258 -24.52 -24.18 -11.91
C GLY A 258 -24.16 -23.75 -10.49
N GLY A 259 -24.91 -22.81 -9.92
CA GLY A 259 -24.75 -22.40 -8.51
C GLY A 259 -23.48 -21.63 -8.15
N THR A 260 -22.57 -21.40 -9.11
CA THR A 260 -21.39 -20.53 -8.94
C THR A 260 -21.74 -19.04 -8.95
N VAL A 261 -22.93 -18.69 -9.42
CA VAL A 261 -23.48 -17.33 -9.48
C VAL A 261 -24.82 -17.32 -8.78
N THR A 262 -25.01 -16.37 -7.85
CA THR A 262 -26.31 -16.13 -7.19
C THR A 262 -27.06 -15.06 -7.95
N TYR A 263 -28.16 -15.41 -8.59
CA TYR A 263 -29.03 -14.47 -9.28
C TYR A 263 -29.96 -13.75 -8.30
N THR A 264 -30.04 -12.43 -8.40
CA THR A 264 -30.83 -11.56 -7.52
C THR A 264 -32.07 -10.99 -8.21
N ARG A 265 -32.07 -10.89 -9.55
CA ARG A 265 -33.18 -10.33 -10.33
C ARG A 265 -33.37 -11.05 -11.66
N TYR A 266 -34.64 -11.16 -12.07
CA TYR A 266 -35.07 -11.71 -13.35
C TYR A 266 -36.15 -10.78 -13.92
N GLU A 267 -35.96 -10.32 -15.14
CA GLU A 267 -36.79 -9.34 -15.82
C GLU A 267 -37.12 -9.86 -17.22
N TRP A 268 -38.40 -10.14 -17.46
CA TRP A 268 -38.89 -10.67 -18.72
C TRP A 268 -39.53 -9.56 -19.53
N ASP A 269 -39.24 -9.51 -20.82
CA ASP A 269 -39.89 -8.64 -21.80
C ASP A 269 -40.46 -9.54 -22.92
N PHE A 270 -41.77 -9.48 -23.12
CA PHE A 270 -42.50 -10.29 -24.10
C PHE A 270 -43.01 -9.49 -25.30
N ASN A 271 -42.78 -8.18 -25.33
CA ASN A 271 -43.24 -7.30 -26.41
C ASN A 271 -42.08 -6.62 -27.16
N GLY A 272 -40.85 -6.75 -26.66
CA GLY A 272 -39.63 -6.22 -27.25
C GLY A 272 -39.47 -4.70 -27.09
N ASP A 273 -40.20 -4.07 -26.17
CA ASP A 273 -40.12 -2.62 -25.92
C ASP A 273 -38.95 -2.22 -24.99
N GLY A 274 -38.25 -3.21 -24.44
CA GLY A 274 -37.12 -3.01 -23.53
C GLY A 274 -37.51 -2.79 -22.07
N ALA A 275 -38.80 -2.77 -21.73
CA ALA A 275 -39.30 -2.71 -20.36
C ALA A 275 -39.72 -4.10 -19.86
N PRO A 276 -39.49 -4.41 -18.57
CA PRO A 276 -39.91 -5.68 -18.01
C PRO A 276 -41.44 -5.76 -17.87
N ASP A 277 -42.02 -6.75 -18.54
CA ASP A 277 -43.41 -7.20 -18.42
C ASP A 277 -43.67 -8.05 -17.17
N ALA A 278 -42.67 -8.82 -16.72
CA ALA A 278 -42.79 -9.73 -15.59
C ALA A 278 -41.46 -9.93 -14.88
N THR A 279 -41.51 -10.39 -13.62
CA THR A 279 -40.32 -10.67 -12.82
C THR A 279 -40.40 -12.04 -12.16
N GLY A 280 -39.22 -12.60 -11.83
CA GLY A 280 -39.06 -13.91 -11.19
C GLY A 280 -38.49 -14.98 -12.12
N PRO A 281 -37.93 -16.07 -11.57
CA PRO A 281 -37.25 -17.11 -12.36
C PRO A 281 -38.21 -17.96 -13.21
N ASN A 282 -39.49 -18.05 -12.79
CA ASN A 282 -40.52 -18.75 -13.53
C ASN A 282 -41.74 -17.84 -13.64
N VAL A 283 -42.27 -17.68 -14.85
CA VAL A 283 -43.39 -16.79 -15.13
C VAL A 283 -44.35 -17.42 -16.13
N SER A 284 -45.61 -17.02 -16.10
CA SER A 284 -46.63 -17.45 -17.06
C SER A 284 -47.14 -16.23 -17.83
N ARG A 285 -47.14 -16.29 -19.17
CA ARG A 285 -47.61 -15.20 -20.03
C ARG A 285 -48.68 -15.71 -20.98
N ALA A 286 -49.82 -15.01 -21.01
CA ALA A 286 -50.89 -15.25 -21.97
C ALA A 286 -50.68 -14.42 -23.24
N TYR A 287 -50.90 -15.05 -24.39
CA TYR A 287 -50.91 -14.44 -25.71
C TYR A 287 -52.35 -14.50 -26.24
N PRO A 288 -53.12 -13.40 -26.09
CA PRO A 288 -54.54 -13.38 -26.43
C PRO A 288 -54.81 -13.25 -27.93
N THR A 289 -53.80 -12.87 -28.70
CA THR A 289 -53.88 -12.64 -30.15
C THR A 289 -52.87 -13.53 -30.88
N ASP A 290 -53.18 -13.87 -32.12
CA ASP A 290 -52.23 -14.45 -33.06
C ASP A 290 -51.07 -13.49 -33.34
N GLY A 291 -49.90 -14.07 -33.59
CA GLY A 291 -48.68 -13.31 -33.79
C GLY A 291 -47.41 -14.12 -33.58
N VAL A 292 -46.29 -13.48 -33.94
CA VAL A 292 -44.94 -13.98 -33.69
C VAL A 292 -44.30 -13.06 -32.67
N TYR A 293 -43.87 -13.63 -31.54
CA TYR A 293 -43.38 -12.87 -30.40
C TYR A 293 -41.92 -13.18 -30.11
N ASP A 294 -41.13 -12.11 -29.99
CA ASP A 294 -39.78 -12.15 -29.42
C ASP A 294 -39.89 -12.19 -27.90
N VAL A 295 -38.96 -12.89 -27.25
CA VAL A 295 -38.91 -12.96 -25.78
C VAL A 295 -37.52 -12.64 -25.32
N SER A 296 -37.41 -11.72 -24.37
CA SER A 296 -36.16 -11.33 -23.74
C SER A 296 -36.19 -11.64 -22.25
N LEU A 297 -35.06 -12.12 -21.72
CA LEU A 297 -34.82 -12.25 -20.30
C LEU A 297 -33.55 -11.47 -19.96
N THR A 298 -33.65 -10.55 -19.00
CA THR A 298 -32.52 -9.91 -18.35
C THR A 298 -32.36 -10.48 -16.95
N VAL A 299 -31.15 -10.91 -16.61
CA VAL A 299 -30.82 -11.40 -15.27
C VAL A 299 -29.76 -10.52 -14.62
N THR A 300 -29.85 -10.35 -13.31
CA THR A 300 -28.85 -9.65 -12.49
C THR A 300 -28.35 -10.62 -11.42
N ASP A 301 -27.04 -10.62 -11.18
CA ASP A 301 -26.44 -11.41 -10.10
C ASP A 301 -26.16 -10.60 -8.82
N SER A 302 -25.60 -11.27 -7.81
CA SER A 302 -25.24 -10.67 -6.52
C SER A 302 -24.11 -9.64 -6.59
N THR A 303 -23.40 -9.56 -7.72
CA THR A 303 -22.36 -8.54 -7.99
C THR A 303 -22.91 -7.34 -8.75
N ASN A 304 -24.22 -7.32 -9.03
CA ASN A 304 -24.91 -6.36 -9.90
C ASN A 304 -24.49 -6.43 -11.38
N ALA A 305 -23.80 -7.50 -11.80
CA ALA A 305 -23.57 -7.76 -13.22
C ALA A 305 -24.89 -8.17 -13.88
N THR A 306 -25.11 -7.74 -15.12
CA THR A 306 -26.33 -8.03 -15.89
C THR A 306 -26.03 -8.70 -17.21
N ASN A 307 -26.96 -9.52 -17.68
CA ASN A 307 -26.93 -10.08 -19.03
C ASN A 307 -28.36 -10.23 -19.56
N THR A 308 -28.55 -10.03 -20.87
CA THR A 308 -29.83 -10.12 -21.55
C THR A 308 -29.73 -11.11 -22.71
N LEU A 309 -30.67 -12.05 -22.78
CA LEU A 309 -30.85 -12.93 -23.92
C LEU A 309 -32.20 -12.65 -24.57
N THR A 310 -32.19 -12.38 -25.88
CA THR A 310 -33.41 -12.25 -26.70
C THR A 310 -33.49 -13.43 -27.66
N LYS A 311 -34.58 -14.19 -27.60
CA LYS A 311 -34.94 -15.20 -28.60
C LYS A 311 -35.97 -14.61 -29.55
N LYS A 312 -35.58 -14.43 -30.81
CA LYS A 312 -36.46 -13.92 -31.86
C LYS A 312 -37.41 -14.98 -32.37
N ALA A 313 -38.63 -14.57 -32.72
CA ALA A 313 -39.71 -15.42 -33.19
C ALA A 313 -39.90 -16.68 -32.32
N TYR A 314 -39.75 -16.50 -31.01
CA TYR A 314 -39.65 -17.62 -30.08
C TYR A 314 -41.00 -18.28 -29.80
N ILE A 315 -42.07 -17.47 -29.76
CA ILE A 315 -43.45 -17.93 -29.62
C ILE A 315 -44.22 -17.59 -30.89
N VAL A 316 -44.93 -18.57 -31.44
CA VAL A 316 -45.78 -18.41 -32.62
C VAL A 316 -47.21 -18.82 -32.30
N ILE A 317 -48.09 -17.85 -32.21
CA ILE A 317 -49.52 -18.07 -31.98
C ILE A 317 -50.25 -17.94 -33.30
N SER A 318 -50.94 -19.01 -33.68
CA SER A 318 -51.80 -19.03 -34.86
C SER A 318 -53.20 -18.55 -34.50
N ASN A 319 -53.89 -18.02 -35.51
CA ASN A 319 -55.26 -17.59 -35.37
C ASN A 319 -56.20 -18.78 -35.11
N LYS A 320 -57.26 -18.55 -34.33
CA LYS A 320 -58.30 -19.55 -34.14
C LYS A 320 -59.22 -19.58 -35.35
N ILE A 321 -59.21 -20.69 -36.09
CA ILE A 321 -60.11 -20.90 -37.23
C ILE A 321 -61.43 -21.48 -36.73
N CYS A 322 -62.54 -20.80 -37.05
CA CYS A 322 -63.90 -21.26 -36.75
C CYS A 322 -64.57 -21.72 -38.05
N THR A 323 -65.28 -22.84 -38.00
CA THR A 323 -66.03 -23.36 -39.17
C THR A 323 -67.52 -23.15 -38.95
N VAL A 324 -68.13 -22.28 -39.77
CA VAL A 324 -69.58 -22.05 -39.77
C VAL A 324 -70.28 -23.27 -40.38
N PRO A 325 -71.18 -23.95 -39.65
CA PRO A 325 -71.97 -25.05 -40.21
C PRO A 325 -72.90 -24.61 -41.34
N ALA A 326 -73.16 -25.50 -42.29
CA ALA A 326 -74.21 -25.31 -43.28
C ALA A 326 -75.55 -25.84 -42.73
N PHE A 327 -76.57 -24.98 -42.71
CA PHE A 327 -77.89 -25.29 -42.17
C PHE A 327 -78.94 -25.63 -43.22
N GLY A 328 -78.59 -25.63 -44.52
CA GLY A 328 -79.49 -26.00 -45.60
C GLY A 328 -80.28 -27.27 -45.30
N ASN A 329 -81.60 -27.21 -45.45
CA ASN A 329 -82.55 -28.29 -45.15
C ASN A 329 -82.63 -28.76 -43.68
N SER A 330 -81.93 -28.11 -42.74
CA SER A 330 -82.00 -28.43 -41.30
C SER A 330 -83.19 -27.74 -40.63
N ASN A 331 -83.77 -28.37 -39.61
CA ASN A 331 -84.78 -27.72 -38.77
C ASN A 331 -84.13 -26.76 -37.74
N PRO A 332 -84.88 -25.76 -37.21
CA PRO A 332 -84.35 -24.79 -36.26
C PRO A 332 -83.65 -25.38 -35.03
N ASN A 333 -84.24 -26.41 -34.41
CA ASN A 333 -83.68 -27.05 -33.22
C ASN A 333 -82.34 -27.75 -33.50
N ARG A 334 -82.20 -28.35 -34.69
CA ARG A 334 -80.94 -28.98 -35.12
C ARG A 334 -79.89 -27.92 -35.42
N ALA A 335 -80.26 -26.80 -36.04
CA ALA A 335 -79.34 -25.71 -36.33
C ALA A 335 -78.72 -25.12 -35.05
N GLN A 336 -79.53 -24.85 -34.02
CA GLN A 336 -79.01 -24.34 -32.75
C GLN A 336 -78.04 -25.31 -32.06
N ARG A 337 -78.33 -26.63 -32.09
CA ARG A 337 -77.40 -27.63 -31.54
C ARG A 337 -76.10 -27.69 -32.32
N THR A 338 -76.18 -27.80 -33.65
CA THR A 338 -74.99 -27.84 -34.52
C THR A 338 -74.14 -26.57 -34.43
N TRP A 339 -74.76 -25.41 -34.15
CA TRP A 339 -74.06 -24.16 -33.87
C TRP A 339 -73.26 -24.21 -32.57
N ALA A 340 -73.89 -24.67 -31.48
CA ALA A 340 -73.22 -24.85 -30.19
C ALA A 340 -72.12 -25.93 -30.26
N ASP A 341 -72.38 -27.05 -30.93
CA ASP A 341 -71.41 -28.14 -31.13
C ASP A 341 -70.18 -27.67 -31.93
N ALA A 342 -70.34 -26.68 -32.81
CA ALA A 342 -69.26 -26.05 -33.56
C ALA A 342 -68.46 -25.01 -32.75
N GLY A 343 -68.77 -24.82 -31.46
CA GLY A 343 -68.03 -23.97 -30.53
C GLY A 343 -68.42 -22.49 -30.53
N PHE A 344 -69.55 -22.14 -31.15
CA PHE A 344 -70.11 -20.79 -31.11
C PHE A 344 -70.94 -20.62 -29.83
N THR A 345 -70.71 -19.55 -29.06
CA THR A 345 -71.43 -19.31 -27.80
C THR A 345 -72.72 -18.50 -27.97
N THR A 346 -72.88 -17.86 -29.13
CA THR A 346 -74.04 -17.06 -29.50
C THR A 346 -75.25 -17.93 -29.88
N GLN A 347 -76.45 -17.35 -29.87
CA GLN A 347 -77.65 -18.03 -30.37
C GLN A 347 -77.83 -17.77 -31.88
N VAL A 348 -78.34 -18.79 -32.58
CA VAL A 348 -78.82 -18.64 -33.96
C VAL A 348 -80.06 -17.75 -33.94
N GLN A 349 -80.05 -16.68 -34.72
CA GLN A 349 -81.20 -15.80 -34.88
C GLN A 349 -82.13 -16.35 -35.96
N PHE A 350 -83.37 -16.67 -35.58
CA PHE A 350 -84.37 -17.20 -36.51
C PHE A 350 -85.26 -16.06 -37.03
N GLN A 351 -85.39 -15.94 -38.35
CA GLN A 351 -86.37 -15.03 -38.94
C GLN A 351 -87.81 -15.45 -38.55
N PRO A 352 -88.75 -14.50 -38.40
CA PRO A 352 -90.14 -14.81 -38.10
C PRO A 352 -90.77 -15.70 -39.18
N GLY A 353 -91.50 -16.73 -38.77
CA GLY A 353 -92.23 -17.62 -39.67
C GLY A 353 -92.33 -19.05 -39.16
N ASN A 354 -93.29 -19.82 -39.69
CA ASN A 354 -93.46 -21.24 -39.37
C ASN A 354 -92.87 -22.11 -40.49
N TYR A 355 -91.56 -22.34 -40.45
CA TYR A 355 -90.84 -23.18 -41.42
C TYR A 355 -90.21 -24.39 -40.75
N LYS A 356 -90.25 -25.54 -41.44
CA LYS A 356 -89.67 -26.80 -40.95
C LYS A 356 -88.20 -26.96 -41.31
N LYS A 357 -87.71 -26.19 -42.29
CA LYS A 357 -86.36 -26.29 -42.86
C LYS A 357 -85.80 -24.90 -43.15
N ILE A 358 -84.51 -24.73 -42.90
CA ILE A 358 -83.74 -23.53 -43.22
C ILE A 358 -83.31 -23.61 -44.68
N ASN A 359 -83.63 -22.57 -45.47
CA ASN A 359 -83.14 -22.42 -46.85
C ASN A 359 -82.20 -21.21 -47.00
N TYR A 360 -82.26 -20.27 -46.06
CA TYR A 360 -81.39 -19.10 -46.02
C TYR A 360 -80.49 -19.10 -44.77
N GLN A 361 -79.21 -18.78 -44.95
CA GLN A 361 -78.27 -18.47 -43.88
C GLN A 361 -77.44 -17.25 -44.26
N SER A 362 -77.33 -16.30 -43.35
CA SER A 362 -76.60 -15.03 -43.54
C SER A 362 -75.09 -15.19 -43.65
N LEU A 363 -74.50 -16.16 -42.94
CA LEU A 363 -73.11 -16.55 -43.10
C LEU A 363 -73.04 -17.82 -43.95
N THR A 364 -72.27 -17.80 -45.03
CA THR A 364 -72.05 -19.00 -45.85
C THR A 364 -71.27 -20.04 -45.04
N GLY A 365 -71.65 -21.31 -45.16
CA GLY A 365 -70.95 -22.41 -44.49
C GLY A 365 -69.49 -22.51 -44.98
N GLY A 366 -68.57 -22.80 -44.07
CA GLY A 366 -67.13 -22.85 -44.36
C GLY A 366 -66.27 -22.25 -43.26
N THR A 367 -64.96 -22.20 -43.49
CA THR A 367 -64.00 -21.57 -42.56
C THR A 367 -64.11 -20.06 -42.65
N ILE A 368 -64.31 -19.41 -41.51
CA ILE A 368 -64.28 -17.94 -41.39
C ILE A 368 -62.99 -17.51 -40.68
N ASN A 369 -62.36 -16.44 -41.18
CA ASN A 369 -61.21 -15.80 -40.54
C ASN A 369 -61.66 -14.78 -39.47
N ARG A 370 -60.79 -14.56 -38.48
CA ARG A 370 -60.80 -13.55 -37.40
C ARG A 370 -62.19 -13.06 -36.96
N GLN A 371 -62.66 -13.59 -35.83
CA GLN A 371 -63.77 -13.03 -35.06
C GLN A 371 -63.20 -12.45 -33.75
N PRO A 372 -63.39 -11.16 -33.43
CA PRO A 372 -62.95 -10.58 -32.16
C PRO A 372 -63.65 -11.29 -30.99
N GLY A 373 -62.89 -12.00 -30.13
CA GLY A 373 -63.42 -12.73 -28.97
C GLY A 373 -63.50 -14.25 -29.11
N GLY A 374 -63.09 -14.83 -30.24
CA GLY A 374 -63.22 -16.27 -30.52
C GLY A 374 -64.33 -16.52 -31.54
N CYS A 375 -65.00 -17.67 -31.53
CA CYS A 375 -66.05 -18.00 -32.52
C CYS A 375 -67.39 -17.28 -32.23
N ASP A 376 -67.39 -16.06 -31.71
CA ASP A 376 -68.62 -15.37 -31.30
C ASP A 376 -69.20 -14.54 -32.46
N ALA A 377 -69.67 -15.24 -33.50
CA ALA A 377 -70.37 -14.64 -34.63
C ALA A 377 -71.89 -14.59 -34.38
N VAL A 378 -72.61 -13.65 -34.98
CA VAL A 378 -74.09 -13.70 -35.05
C VAL A 378 -74.48 -14.26 -36.42
N ILE A 379 -75.32 -15.29 -36.44
CA ILE A 379 -75.90 -15.81 -37.67
C ILE A 379 -77.43 -15.71 -37.63
N THR A 380 -78.00 -15.17 -38.69
CA THR A 380 -79.44 -15.21 -38.98
C THR A 380 -79.76 -16.30 -40.00
N VAL A 381 -80.79 -17.12 -39.72
CA VAL A 381 -81.32 -18.16 -40.60
C VAL A 381 -82.83 -17.99 -40.85
N GLY A 382 -83.32 -18.48 -41.99
CA GLY A 382 -84.71 -18.27 -42.41
C GLY A 382 -85.21 -19.28 -43.45
N PRO A 383 -86.49 -19.14 -43.85
CA PRO A 383 -87.15 -19.97 -44.85
C PRO A 383 -86.55 -19.84 -46.26
#